data_AF-M2A9F3-F1
#
_entry.id   AF-M2A9F3-F1
#
_cell.length_a   1.000
_cell.length_b   1.000
_cell.length_c   1.000
_cell.angle_alpha   90.00
_cell.angle_beta   90.00
_cell.angle_gamma   90.00
#
_symmetry.space_group_name_H-M   'P 1'
#
loop_
_entity.id
_entity.type
_entity.pdbx_description
1 polymer ?
#
loop_
_entity_poly.entity_id
_entity_poly.type
_entity_poly.pdbx_seq_one_letter_code
_entity_poly.pdbx_strand_id
1 'polypeptide(L)'
;MGLAEQTRDRIEVAALLHDIGKIGIPDRILRKPGKLSIEEQLTMDCCSELGCEILRGCTADQSLLDIVRYCGVWYDSRRQEDHVRGDALPLGARMMSIAGAFDAMTTDQVYRSALS
;
A
#
# COMPACT_ATOMS: atom_id res chain seq x y z
N MET A 1 -5.42 19.83 6.77
CA MET A 1 -6.59 19.17 6.13
C MET A 1 -7.83 19.01 7.03
N GLY A 2 -7.90 19.51 8.27
CA GLY A 2 -9.19 19.62 9.00
C GLY A 2 -10.04 18.34 9.09
N LEU A 3 -9.40 17.15 9.09
CA LEU A 3 -10.10 15.86 9.06
C LEU A 3 -10.69 15.54 10.43
N ALA A 4 -11.82 14.82 10.43
CA ALA A 4 -12.40 14.25 11.64
C ALA A 4 -11.40 13.30 12.32
N GLU A 5 -11.40 13.27 13.65
CA GLU A 5 -10.48 12.47 14.47
C GLU A 5 -10.47 10.99 14.04
N GLN A 6 -11.65 10.37 13.94
CA GLN A 6 -11.77 8.98 13.51
C GLN A 6 -11.16 8.69 12.13
N THR A 7 -11.21 9.66 11.20
CA THR A 7 -10.55 9.51 9.88
C THR A 7 -9.03 9.55 10.03
N ARG A 8 -8.50 10.40 10.93
CA ARG A 8 -7.07 10.48 11.20
C ARG A 8 -6.57 9.19 11.82
N ASP A 9 -7.29 8.65 12.81
CA ASP A 9 -6.93 7.41 13.48
C ASP A 9 -6.87 6.24 12.49
N ARG A 10 -7.85 6.14 11.58
CA ARG A 10 -7.83 5.13 10.51
C ARG A 10 -6.62 5.27 9.59
N ILE A 11 -6.28 6.50 9.19
CA ILE A 11 -5.11 6.74 8.34
C ILE A 11 -3.82 6.39 9.08
N GLU A 12 -3.72 6.71 10.37
CA GLU A 12 -2.57 6.38 11.20
C GLU A 12 -2.39 4.86 11.32
N VAL A 13 -3.45 4.12 11.66
CA VAL A 13 -3.41 2.66 11.73
C VAL A 13 -3.06 2.06 10.36
N ALA A 14 -3.67 2.55 9.28
CA ALA A 14 -3.33 2.09 7.93
C ALA A 14 -1.86 2.37 7.59
N ALA A 15 -1.34 3.56 7.89
CA ALA A 15 0.05 3.92 7.65
C ALA A 15 1.02 2.99 8.38
N LEU A 16 0.72 2.60 9.62
CA LEU A 16 1.54 1.68 10.39
C LEU A 16 1.49 0.23 9.87
N LEU A 17 0.35 -0.19 9.31
CA LEU A 17 0.08 -1.60 9.01
C LEU A 17 -0.03 -1.94 7.53
N HIS A 18 0.06 -0.98 6.62
CA HIS A 18 -0.15 -1.22 5.19
C HIS A 18 0.74 -2.31 4.59
N ASP A 19 1.96 -2.43 5.10
CA ASP A 19 2.96 -3.38 4.62
C ASP A 19 2.93 -4.74 5.35
N ILE A 20 2.02 -4.96 6.31
CA ILE A 20 1.98 -6.20 7.11
C ILE A 20 1.80 -7.45 6.24
N GLY A 21 1.09 -7.33 5.11
CA GLY A 21 0.87 -8.43 4.17
C GLY A 21 2.13 -8.87 3.42
N LYS A 22 3.23 -8.09 3.46
CA LYS A 22 4.54 -8.51 2.92
C LYS A 22 5.07 -9.78 3.58
N ILE A 23 4.58 -10.15 4.77
CA ILE A 23 4.91 -11.43 5.43
C ILE A 23 4.52 -12.66 4.59
N GLY A 24 3.51 -12.54 3.73
CA GLY A 24 3.09 -13.62 2.82
C GLY A 24 3.87 -13.66 1.50
N ILE A 25 4.79 -12.73 1.27
CA ILE A 25 5.57 -12.65 0.03
C ILE A 25 6.86 -13.48 0.17
N PRO A 26 7.18 -14.36 -0.79
CA PRO A 26 8.42 -15.14 -0.73
C PRO A 26 9.68 -14.26 -0.66
N ASP A 27 10.62 -14.61 0.21
CA ASP A 27 11.90 -13.90 0.38
C ASP A 27 12.64 -13.64 -0.93
N ARG A 28 12.64 -14.62 -1.85
CA ARG A 28 13.29 -14.50 -3.16
C ARG A 28 12.73 -13.36 -4.03
N ILE A 29 11.49 -12.95 -3.78
CA ILE A 29 10.82 -11.82 -4.44
C ILE A 29 11.03 -10.57 -3.59
N LEU A 30 10.72 -10.64 -2.29
CA LEU A 30 10.78 -9.51 -1.36
C LEU A 30 12.17 -8.88 -1.25
N ARG A 31 13.22 -9.71 -1.33
CA ARG A 31 14.62 -9.30 -1.17
C ARG A 31 15.40 -9.28 -2.47
N LYS A 32 14.72 -9.33 -3.62
CA LYS A 32 15.37 -9.39 -4.94
C LYS A 32 16.13 -8.09 -5.22
N PRO A 33 17.46 -8.14 -5.45
CA PRO A 33 18.22 -6.97 -5.87
C PRO A 33 18.00 -6.75 -7.37
N GLY A 34 16.96 -6.01 -7.74
CA GLY A 34 16.67 -5.63 -9.12
C GLY A 34 15.18 -5.53 -9.43
N LYS A 35 14.86 -5.40 -10.72
CA LYS A 35 13.47 -5.36 -11.19
C LYS A 35 12.80 -6.73 -11.02
N LEU A 36 11.55 -6.72 -10.59
CA LEU A 36 10.68 -7.89 -10.58
C LEU A 36 10.26 -8.23 -12.03
N SER A 37 10.11 -9.52 -12.32
CA SER A 37 9.37 -9.99 -13.50
C SER A 37 7.88 -9.67 -13.35
N ILE A 38 7.12 -9.82 -14.43
CA ILE A 38 5.66 -9.60 -14.38
C ILE A 38 5.00 -10.52 -13.35
N GLU A 39 5.36 -11.81 -13.32
CA GLU A 39 4.83 -12.78 -12.36
C GLU A 39 5.22 -12.45 -10.90
N GLU A 40 6.45 -12.00 -10.70
CA GLU A 40 6.92 -11.57 -9.38
C GLU A 40 6.22 -10.29 -8.92
N GLN A 41 5.96 -9.36 -9.85
CA GLN A 41 5.18 -8.16 -9.56
C GLN A 41 3.74 -8.51 -9.18
N LEU A 42 3.08 -9.39 -9.93
CA LEU A 42 1.73 -9.87 -9.58
C LEU A 42 1.70 -10.51 -8.18
N THR A 43 2.75 -11.26 -7.82
CA THR A 43 2.88 -11.83 -6.47
C THR A 43 3.05 -10.74 -5.41
N MET A 44 3.91 -9.74 -5.67
CA MET A 44 4.10 -8.60 -4.78
C MET A 44 2.81 -7.81 -4.58
N ASP A 45 2.03 -7.60 -5.64
CA ASP A 45 0.77 -6.83 -5.61
C ASP A 45 -0.31 -7.51 -4.73
N CYS A 46 -0.20 -8.81 -4.44
CA CYS A 46 -1.07 -9.49 -3.49
C CYS A 46 -0.87 -9.04 -2.03
N CYS A 47 0.22 -8.34 -1.69
CA CYS A 47 0.52 -7.97 -0.30
C CYS A 47 -0.59 -7.12 0.34
N SER A 48 -1.28 -6.27 -0.43
CA SER A 48 -2.37 -5.44 0.09
C SER A 48 -3.56 -6.30 0.53
N GLU A 49 -3.96 -7.29 -0.26
CA GLU A 49 -5.07 -8.19 0.11
C GLU A 49 -4.68 -9.09 1.28
N LEU A 50 -3.45 -9.64 1.28
CA LEU A 50 -2.93 -10.41 2.41
C LEU A 50 -2.92 -9.57 3.69
N GLY A 51 -2.56 -8.29 3.60
CA GLY A 51 -2.63 -7.34 4.70
C GLY A 51 -4.07 -7.17 5.21
N CYS A 52 -5.04 -7.00 4.32
CA CYS A 52 -6.45 -6.96 4.70
C CYS A 52 -6.92 -8.26 5.36
N GLU A 53 -6.52 -9.43 4.86
CA GLU A 53 -6.84 -10.72 5.46
C GLU A 53 -6.33 -10.85 6.90
N ILE A 54 -5.07 -10.44 7.14
CA ILE A 54 -4.50 -10.41 8.49
C ILE A 54 -5.29 -9.45 9.39
N LEU A 55 -5.55 -8.23 8.90
CA LEU A 55 -6.25 -7.20 9.69
C LEU A 55 -7.70 -7.57 10.02
N ARG A 56 -8.39 -8.34 9.16
CA ARG A 56 -9.74 -8.86 9.45
C ARG A 56 -9.80 -9.72 10.71
N GLY A 57 -8.68 -10.30 11.14
CA GLY A 57 -8.57 -10.98 12.43
C GLY A 57 -8.68 -10.06 13.66
N CYS A 58 -8.48 -8.75 13.48
CA CYS A 58 -8.42 -7.76 14.55
C CYS A 58 -9.47 -6.64 14.44
N THR A 59 -10.01 -6.38 13.25
CA THR A 59 -10.96 -5.29 13.02
C THR A 59 -11.97 -5.63 11.92
N ALA A 60 -13.18 -5.06 12.05
CA ALA A 60 -14.23 -5.09 11.03
C ALA A 60 -14.47 -3.70 10.39
N ASP A 61 -13.59 -2.72 10.64
CA ASP A 61 -13.71 -1.37 10.07
C ASP A 61 -13.36 -1.39 8.58
N GLN A 62 -14.38 -1.44 7.73
CA GLN A 62 -14.20 -1.47 6.28
C GLN A 62 -13.49 -0.22 5.74
N SER A 63 -13.67 0.95 6.35
CA SER A 63 -12.99 2.17 5.90
C SER A 63 -11.49 2.09 6.13
N LEU A 64 -11.05 1.47 7.23
CA LEU A 64 -9.63 1.18 7.46
C LEU A 64 -9.10 0.16 6.44
N LEU A 65 -9.82 -0.95 6.24
CA LEU A 65 -9.43 -2.01 5.32
C LEU A 65 -9.32 -1.50 3.87
N ASP A 66 -10.22 -0.63 3.44
CA ASP A 66 -10.17 -0.03 2.11
C ASP A 66 -8.96 0.89 1.94
N ILE A 67 -8.55 1.63 2.98
CA ILE A 67 -7.33 2.44 2.93
C ILE A 67 -6.12 1.55 2.68
N VAL A 68 -5.98 0.44 3.43
CA VAL A 68 -4.88 -0.52 3.27
C VAL A 68 -4.91 -1.19 1.90
N ARG A 69 -6.08 -1.64 1.46
CA ARG A 69 -6.26 -2.29 0.16
C ARG A 69 -5.78 -1.41 -1.00
N TYR A 70 -6.14 -0.14 -0.97
CA TYR A 70 -5.95 0.78 -2.10
C TYR A 70 -4.74 1.71 -1.98
N CYS A 71 -3.92 1.63 -0.92
CA CYS A 71 -2.80 2.57 -0.72
C CYS A 71 -1.70 2.46 -1.80
N GLY A 72 -1.57 1.32 -2.46
CA GLY A 72 -0.66 1.09 -3.59
C GLY A 72 -1.24 1.45 -4.96
N VAL A 73 -2.54 1.73 -5.04
CA VAL A 73 -3.24 1.98 -6.32
C VAL A 73 -2.98 3.39 -6.81
N TRP A 74 -2.73 3.49 -8.11
CA TRP A 74 -2.46 4.77 -8.76
C TRP A 74 -3.74 5.59 -8.89
N TYR A 75 -3.64 6.91 -8.76
CA TYR A 75 -4.79 7.79 -8.87
C TYR A 75 -5.54 7.63 -10.21
N ASP A 76 -4.83 7.32 -11.29
CA ASP A 76 -5.39 7.09 -12.63
C ASP A 76 -5.55 5.59 -12.98
N SER A 77 -5.25 4.69 -12.05
CA SER A 77 -5.39 3.22 -12.16
C SER A 77 -4.70 2.57 -13.36
N ARG A 78 -3.64 3.17 -13.90
CA ARG A 78 -2.98 2.65 -15.13
C ARG A 78 -2.21 1.33 -14.95
N ARG A 79 -1.96 0.91 -13.71
CA ARG A 79 -1.12 -0.26 -13.38
C ARG A 79 -1.91 -1.53 -13.04
N GLN A 80 -3.21 -1.43 -12.80
CA GLN A 80 -3.99 -2.50 -12.21
C GLN A 80 -5.35 -2.53 -12.90
N GLU A 81 -5.95 -3.72 -13.03
CA GLU A 81 -7.33 -3.88 -13.51
C GLU A 81 -8.37 -3.39 -12.48
N ASP A 82 -7.96 -2.52 -11.55
CA ASP A 82 -8.82 -1.97 -10.52
C ASP A 82 -9.81 -0.98 -11.13
N HIS A 83 -11.09 -1.25 -10.89
CA HIS A 83 -12.18 -0.39 -11.35
C HIS A 83 -12.30 0.93 -10.56
N VAL A 84 -11.54 1.07 -9.47
CA VAL A 84 -11.56 2.24 -8.58
C VAL A 84 -10.46 3.22 -8.98
N ARG A 85 -10.82 4.49 -9.19
CA ARG A 85 -9.89 5.54 -9.65
C ARG A 85 -10.28 6.92 -9.14
N GLY A 86 -9.32 7.83 -9.15
CA GLY A 86 -9.51 9.24 -8.83
C GLY A 86 -10.14 9.43 -7.46
N ASP A 87 -11.20 10.21 -7.40
CA ASP A 87 -11.93 10.50 -6.16
C ASP A 87 -12.70 9.29 -5.59
N ALA A 88 -12.84 8.20 -6.34
CA ALA A 88 -13.40 6.96 -5.83
C ALA A 88 -12.42 6.21 -4.89
N LEU A 89 -11.12 6.53 -4.95
CA LEU A 89 -10.15 6.00 -3.99
C LEU A 89 -10.37 6.64 -2.61
N PRO A 90 -10.27 5.86 -1.52
CA PRO A 90 -10.32 6.40 -0.17
C PRO A 90 -9.34 7.56 -0.01
N LEU A 91 -9.76 8.65 0.64
CA LEU A 91 -8.89 9.81 0.84
C LEU A 91 -7.57 9.40 1.53
N GLY A 92 -7.65 8.50 2.52
CA GLY A 92 -6.48 7.94 3.18
C GLY A 92 -5.52 7.24 2.23
N ALA A 93 -6.04 6.41 1.32
CA ALA A 93 -5.21 5.71 0.32
C ALA A 93 -4.49 6.69 -0.61
N ARG A 94 -5.18 7.76 -1.04
CA ARG A 94 -4.59 8.83 -1.86
C ARG A 94 -3.51 9.62 -1.13
N MET A 95 -3.70 9.87 0.17
CA MET A 95 -2.68 10.53 1.00
C MET A 95 -1.47 9.62 1.19
N MET A 96 -1.70 8.33 1.44
CA MET A 96 -0.65 7.33 1.63
C MET A 96 0.17 7.10 0.37
N SER A 97 -0.43 7.11 -0.83
CA SER A 97 0.32 6.94 -2.07
C SER A 97 1.32 8.09 -2.30
N ILE A 98 0.97 9.32 -1.90
CA ILE A 98 1.89 10.47 -1.92
C ILE A 98 3.02 10.26 -0.90
N ALA A 99 2.67 9.90 0.34
CA ALA A 99 3.64 9.69 1.41
C ALA A 99 4.61 8.53 1.09
N GLY A 100 4.10 7.41 0.58
CA GLY A 100 4.88 6.24 0.19
C GLY A 100 5.75 6.52 -1.03
N ALA A 101 5.29 7.30 -2.01
CA ALA A 101 6.13 7.74 -3.11
C ALA A 101 7.29 8.62 -2.63
N PHE A 102 7.02 9.53 -1.68
CA PHE A 102 8.06 10.35 -1.07
C PHE A 102 9.08 9.50 -0.31
N ASP A 103 8.65 8.60 0.58
CA ASP A 103 9.53 7.68 1.31
C ASP A 103 10.35 6.79 0.38
N ALA A 104 9.72 6.22 -0.65
CA ALA A 104 10.43 5.42 -1.65
C ALA A 104 11.51 6.23 -2.40
N MET A 105 11.31 7.54 -2.58
CA MET A 105 12.28 8.43 -3.19
C MET A 105 13.43 8.77 -2.24
N THR A 106 13.16 8.97 -0.95
CA THR A 106 14.13 9.50 0.03
C THR A 106 14.82 8.43 0.89
N THR A 107 14.39 7.18 0.80
CA THR A 107 14.95 6.04 1.54
C THR A 107 15.63 5.05 0.60
N ASP A 108 16.70 4.40 1.06
CA ASP A 108 17.37 3.33 0.33
C ASP A 108 16.42 2.13 0.13
N GLN A 109 16.36 1.64 -1.10
CA GLN A 109 15.61 0.46 -1.52
C GLN A 109 16.58 -0.67 -1.85
N VAL A 110 16.12 -1.92 -1.74
CA VAL A 110 16.94 -3.12 -2.03
C VAL A 110 17.61 -3.06 -3.42
N TYR A 111 16.98 -2.39 -4.39
CA TYR A 111 17.44 -2.28 -5.76
C TYR A 111 17.99 -0.89 -6.13
N ARG A 112 17.99 0.10 -5.22
CA ARG A 112 18.33 1.50 -5.55
C ARG A 112 18.59 2.34 -4.29
N SER A 113 19.64 3.15 -4.28
CA SER A 113 19.84 4.16 -3.24
C SER A 113 18.80 5.29 -3.26
N ALA A 114 18.67 6.00 -2.14
CA ALA A 114 17.85 7.20 -2.01
C ALA A 114 18.24 8.27 -3.06
N LEU A 115 17.26 9.08 -3.46
CA LEU A 115 17.49 10.25 -4.30
C LEU A 115 18.02 11.42 -3.46
N SER A 116 18.96 12.16 -4.03
CA SER A 116 19.55 13.38 -3.49
C SER A 116 19.04 14.62 -4.21
#